data_AF-A0A0M4EYT0-F1
#
_entry.id   AF-A0A0M4EYT0-F1
#
_cell.length_a   1.000
_cell.length_b   1.000
_cell.length_c   1.000
_cell.angle_alpha   90.00
_cell.angle_beta   90.00
_cell.angle_gamma   90.00
#
_symmetry.space_group_name_H-M   'P 1'
#
loop_
_entity.id
_entity.type
_entity.pdbx_description
1 polymer ?
#
loop_
_entity_poly.entity_id
_entity_poly.type
_entity_poly.pdbx_seq_one_letter_code
_entity_poly.pdbx_strand_id
1 'polypeptide(L)'
;EFLTGFRKRKNERRSRAKADLERNLKEERVRIRQEVKDGFKHMKKSFEPLRELTEADKLEAGTEDAYEDDEVQVKIVELSTNEMAAQRNMLGTNTADDSDEEEVAPEESENEGQQTNLIPGMDFDINAKRKRKAGTDDEEEEGSRWNQTQRDIKSKKELDKLMKTKTLKKMKKSKLFKMKERMDKKANLKKTIRDRNNTIKNVPKHHRTKLKHGKAQIGNPTRYRKGRMIDKKSLRRKHGAD
;
A
#
# COMPACT_ATOMS: atom_id res chain seq x y z
N GLU A 1 26.18 45.67 -13.80
CA GLU A 1 25.72 44.60 -12.86
C GLU A 1 24.81 43.51 -13.45
N PHE A 2 23.98 43.79 -14.46
CA PHE A 2 22.95 42.83 -14.91
C PHE A 2 23.50 41.52 -15.50
N LEU A 3 24.64 41.57 -16.21
CA LEU A 3 25.24 40.43 -16.94
C LEU A 3 26.13 39.52 -16.08
N THR A 4 26.83 40.04 -15.06
CA THR A 4 27.72 39.25 -14.19
C THR A 4 27.01 38.64 -12.97
N GLY A 5 25.82 39.13 -12.61
CA GLY A 5 25.04 38.69 -11.45
C GLY A 5 24.08 37.51 -11.68
N PHE A 6 23.90 37.03 -12.92
CA PHE A 6 22.87 36.01 -13.23
C PHE A 6 23.07 34.70 -12.47
N ARG A 7 24.33 34.23 -12.33
CA ARG A 7 24.65 33.02 -11.55
C ARG A 7 24.31 33.21 -10.07
N LYS A 8 24.56 34.40 -9.52
CA LYS A 8 24.22 34.75 -8.13
C LYS A 8 22.69 34.73 -7.94
N ARG A 9 21.92 35.47 -8.77
CA ARG A 9 20.45 35.48 -8.73
C ARG A 9 19.81 34.11 -8.99
N LYS A 10 20.39 33.28 -9.86
CA LYS A 10 19.93 31.91 -10.11
C LYS A 10 20.16 31.01 -8.90
N ASN A 11 21.31 31.14 -8.24
CA ASN A 11 21.59 30.41 -7.01
C ASN A 11 20.71 30.88 -5.86
N GLU A 12 20.49 32.19 -5.73
CA GLU A 12 19.58 32.79 -4.74
C GLU A 12 18.15 32.28 -4.92
N ARG A 13 17.58 32.34 -6.13
CA ARG A 13 16.26 31.76 -6.42
C ARG A 13 16.17 30.27 -6.08
N ARG A 14 17.21 29.50 -6.40
CA ARG A 14 17.30 28.08 -6.03
C ARG A 14 17.39 27.88 -4.51
N SER A 15 18.09 28.76 -3.82
CA SER A 15 18.24 28.72 -2.36
C SER A 15 16.92 29.05 -1.67
N ARG A 16 16.23 30.10 -2.13
CA ARG A 16 14.88 30.47 -1.65
C ARG A 16 13.89 29.33 -1.86
N ALA A 17 13.78 28.80 -3.09
CA ALA A 17 12.88 27.69 -3.37
C ALA A 17 13.17 26.43 -2.54
N LYS A 18 14.45 26.17 -2.19
CA LYS A 18 14.81 25.08 -1.29
C LYS A 18 14.40 25.38 0.16
N ALA A 19 14.67 26.58 0.65
CA ALA A 19 14.30 27.00 1.99
C ALA A 19 12.78 26.98 2.19
N ASP A 20 12.01 27.47 1.21
CA ASP A 20 10.55 27.45 1.22
C ASP A 20 10.02 26.00 1.23
N LEU A 21 10.61 25.13 0.41
CA LEU A 21 10.25 23.71 0.39
C LEU A 21 10.56 23.03 1.73
N GLU A 22 11.71 23.31 2.34
CA GLU A 22 12.08 22.77 3.65
C GLU A 22 11.15 23.28 4.76
N ARG A 23 10.74 24.55 4.70
CA ARG A 23 9.76 25.14 5.62
C ARG A 23 8.41 24.43 5.50
N ASN A 24 7.88 24.30 4.28
CA ASN A 24 6.61 23.62 4.04
C ASN A 24 6.66 22.17 4.52
N LEU A 25 7.76 21.44 4.29
CA LEU A 25 7.91 20.07 4.80
C LEU A 25 7.93 19.98 6.33
N LYS A 26 8.48 20.99 7.02
CA LYS A 26 8.46 21.04 8.49
C LYS A 26 7.06 21.33 9.02
N GLU A 27 6.37 22.30 8.42
CA GLU A 27 5.00 22.66 8.76
C GLU A 27 4.04 21.48 8.55
N GLU A 28 4.13 20.79 7.40
CA GLU A 28 3.36 19.58 7.11
C GLU A 28 3.64 18.45 8.11
N ARG A 29 4.90 18.26 8.53
CA ARG A 29 5.24 17.26 9.56
C ARG A 29 4.68 17.60 10.94
N VAL A 30 4.58 18.89 11.27
CA VAL A 30 3.95 19.34 12.51
C VAL A 30 2.45 19.12 12.44
N ARG A 31 1.83 19.53 11.33
CA ARG A 31 0.41 19.33 11.04
C ARG A 31 0.00 17.86 11.13
N ILE A 32 0.70 16.96 10.42
CA ILE A 32 0.41 15.52 10.47
C ILE A 32 0.53 14.98 11.90
N ARG A 33 1.53 15.40 12.68
CA ARG A 33 1.66 14.97 14.07
C ARG A 33 0.51 15.44 14.95
N GLN A 34 0.03 16.68 14.73
CA GLN A 34 -1.13 17.22 15.42
C GLN A 34 -2.40 16.47 15.01
N GLU A 35 -2.67 16.31 13.71
CA GLU A 35 -3.81 15.56 13.19
C GLU A 35 -3.84 14.11 13.69
N VAL A 36 -2.68 13.44 13.79
CA VAL A 36 -2.59 12.10 14.37
C VAL A 36 -2.91 12.12 15.87
N LYS A 37 -2.36 13.08 16.62
CA LYS A 37 -2.62 13.22 18.07
C LYS A 37 -4.09 13.51 18.34
N ASP A 38 -4.69 14.40 17.55
CA ASP A 38 -6.11 14.74 17.64
C ASP A 38 -6.97 13.56 17.17
N GLY A 39 -6.55 12.86 16.12
CA GLY A 39 -7.19 11.61 15.66
C GLY A 39 -7.23 10.55 16.77
N PHE A 40 -6.13 10.35 17.51
CA PHE A 40 -6.10 9.47 18.68
C PHE A 40 -7.00 9.94 19.82
N LYS A 41 -7.21 11.26 19.98
CA LYS A 41 -8.11 11.82 21.00
C LYS A 41 -9.59 11.61 20.63
N HIS A 42 -9.94 11.71 19.35
CA HIS A 42 -11.32 11.54 18.86
C HIS A 42 -11.66 10.08 18.53
N MET A 43 -10.66 9.22 18.37
CA MET A 43 -10.86 7.78 18.31
C MET A 43 -11.35 7.34 19.69
N LYS A 44 -12.67 7.10 19.80
CA LYS A 44 -13.35 6.66 21.02
C LYS A 44 -12.47 5.65 21.73
N LYS A 45 -12.15 5.90 23.01
CA LYS A 45 -11.42 4.93 23.84
C LYS A 45 -12.19 3.62 23.70
N SER A 46 -11.55 2.60 23.15
CA SER A 46 -12.16 1.27 22.98
C SER A 46 -12.52 0.63 24.32
N PHE A 47 -12.07 1.23 25.43
CA PHE A 47 -12.33 0.79 26.78
C PHE A 47 -12.38 2.00 27.71
N GLU A 48 -13.59 2.45 28.05
CA GLU A 48 -13.81 3.10 29.33
C GLU A 48 -14.31 1.99 30.27
N PRO A 49 -13.61 1.72 31.39
CA PRO A 49 -14.15 0.85 32.42
C PRO A 49 -15.56 1.34 32.75
N LEU A 50 -16.54 0.42 32.69
CA LEU A 50 -17.92 0.72 33.08
C LEU A 50 -17.85 1.43 34.43
N ARG A 51 -18.36 2.66 34.50
CA ARG A 51 -18.56 3.29 35.81
C ARG A 51 -19.45 2.33 36.58
N GLU A 52 -18.98 1.88 37.73
CA GLU A 52 -19.81 1.13 38.65
C GLU A 52 -21.01 2.03 38.97
N LEU A 53 -22.19 1.64 38.48
CA LEU A 53 -23.44 2.32 38.78
C LEU A 53 -23.55 2.42 40.28
N THR A 54 -23.43 3.64 40.80
CA THR A 54 -23.64 3.88 42.23
C THR A 54 -25.11 3.58 42.54
N GLU A 55 -25.42 3.22 43.79
CA GLU A 55 -26.81 2.94 44.17
C GLU A 55 -27.75 4.12 43.85
N ALA A 56 -27.23 5.35 43.83
CA ALA A 56 -27.95 6.55 43.41
C ALA A 56 -28.35 6.56 41.93
N ASP A 57 -27.49 6.10 41.02
CA ASP A 57 -27.80 6.05 39.57
C ASP A 57 -28.84 4.97 39.25
N LYS A 58 -28.87 3.88 40.03
CA LYS A 58 -29.89 2.82 39.91
C LYS A 58 -31.24 3.28 40.45
N LEU A 59 -31.22 4.11 41.49
CA LEU A 59 -32.42 4.74 42.03
C LEU A 59 -32.99 5.75 41.04
N GLU A 60 -32.16 6.58 40.41
CA GLU A 60 -32.60 7.58 39.41
C GLU A 60 -33.14 6.95 38.11
N ALA A 61 -32.62 5.79 37.70
CA ALA A 61 -33.20 5.02 36.59
C ALA A 61 -34.48 4.24 36.97
N GLY A 62 -34.77 4.08 38.27
CA GLY A 62 -35.94 3.38 38.80
C GLY A 62 -36.96 4.30 39.48
N THR A 63 -36.70 5.62 39.53
CA THR A 63 -37.66 6.58 40.08
C THR A 63 -38.77 6.77 39.09
N GLU A 64 -39.94 6.24 39.47
CA GLU A 64 -41.23 6.42 38.82
C GLU A 64 -41.49 7.91 38.55
N ASP A 65 -41.38 8.35 37.30
CA ASP A 65 -41.78 9.69 36.88
C ASP A 65 -43.32 9.80 36.99
N ALA A 66 -43.80 10.17 38.17
CA ALA A 66 -45.19 10.53 38.39
C ALA A 66 -45.46 11.88 37.74
N TYR A 67 -46.11 11.87 36.58
CA TYR A 67 -46.64 13.08 35.96
C TYR A 67 -47.98 13.43 36.63
N GLU A 68 -47.98 14.51 37.42
CA GLU A 68 -49.22 15.11 37.93
C GLU A 68 -49.71 16.16 36.92
N ASP A 69 -50.87 15.90 36.31
CA ASP A 69 -51.65 16.88 35.56
C ASP A 69 -52.94 17.16 36.36
N ASP A 70 -53.40 18.41 36.42
CA ASP A 70 -54.40 18.89 37.39
C ASP A 70 -55.79 18.22 37.26
N GLU A 71 -56.03 17.46 36.19
CA GLU A 71 -57.29 16.75 35.93
C GLU A 71 -57.15 15.21 35.87
N VAL A 72 -55.95 14.63 35.68
CA VAL A 72 -55.76 13.17 35.53
C VAL A 72 -54.38 12.73 36.04
N GLN A 73 -54.37 11.75 36.95
CA GLN A 73 -53.14 11.08 37.40
C GLN A 73 -52.95 9.76 36.65
N VAL A 74 -51.81 9.59 35.98
CA VAL A 74 -51.43 8.33 35.30
C VAL A 74 -50.15 7.79 35.94
N LYS A 75 -50.21 6.54 36.43
CA LYS A 75 -49.03 5.82 36.92
C LYS A 75 -48.52 4.87 35.83
N ILE A 76 -47.34 5.17 35.27
CA ILE A 76 -46.68 4.31 34.28
C ILE A 76 -45.76 3.36 35.05
N VAL A 77 -46.09 2.06 35.03
CA VAL A 77 -45.26 0.99 35.61
C VAL A 77 -44.81 0.10 34.46
N GLU A 78 -43.49 -0.08 34.34
CA GLU A 78 -42.94 -1.07 33.40
C GLU A 78 -43.15 -2.47 33.96
N LEU A 79 -44.06 -3.24 33.36
CA LEU A 79 -44.25 -4.65 33.69
C LEU A 79 -43.35 -5.52 32.82
N SER A 80 -42.60 -6.42 33.46
CA SER A 80 -41.80 -7.40 32.73
C SER A 80 -42.72 -8.37 31.99
N THR A 81 -42.31 -8.81 30.79
CA THR A 81 -43.06 -9.78 29.96
C THR A 81 -43.36 -11.08 30.71
N ASN A 82 -42.49 -11.48 31.63
CA ASN A 82 -42.67 -12.66 32.47
C ASN A 82 -43.72 -12.44 33.58
N GLU A 83 -43.83 -11.23 34.13
CA GLU A 83 -44.85 -10.88 35.12
C GLU A 83 -46.24 -10.76 34.48
N MET A 84 -46.31 -10.20 33.27
CA MET A 84 -47.55 -10.18 32.48
C MET A 84 -48.02 -11.59 32.09
N ALA A 85 -47.07 -12.47 31.77
CA ALA A 85 -47.37 -13.88 31.49
C ALA A 85 -47.97 -14.58 32.71
N ALA A 86 -47.41 -14.37 33.90
CA ALA A 86 -47.87 -14.99 35.14
C ALA A 86 -49.25 -14.49 35.61
N GLN A 87 -49.53 -13.19 35.46
CA GLN A 87 -50.79 -12.61 35.95
C GLN A 87 -51.96 -12.81 35.00
N ARG A 88 -51.69 -12.87 33.69
CA ARG A 88 -52.73 -12.79 32.66
C ARG A 88 -52.72 -13.96 31.67
N ASN A 89 -51.99 -15.04 32.00
CA ASN A 89 -51.76 -16.22 31.15
C ASN A 89 -51.30 -15.87 29.72
N MET A 90 -50.54 -14.79 29.58
CA MET A 90 -49.95 -14.40 28.30
C MET A 90 -48.71 -15.27 28.01
N LEU A 91 -48.40 -15.50 26.73
CA LEU A 91 -47.17 -16.20 26.35
C LEU A 91 -45.97 -15.35 26.81
N GLY A 92 -45.11 -15.92 27.65
CA GLY A 92 -43.90 -15.26 28.15
C GLY A 92 -42.83 -15.08 27.08
N THR A 93 -41.62 -14.70 27.50
CA THR A 93 -40.50 -14.59 26.57
C THR A 93 -40.14 -15.94 25.95
N ASN A 94 -40.09 -16.00 24.62
CA ASN A 94 -39.65 -17.18 23.89
C ASN A 94 -38.13 -17.34 24.08
N THR A 95 -37.73 -18.23 24.98
CA THR A 95 -36.35 -18.69 25.09
C THR A 95 -36.26 -20.05 24.39
N ALA A 96 -35.38 -20.16 23.39
CA ALA A 96 -35.07 -21.46 22.80
C ALA A 96 -34.27 -22.28 23.81
N ASP A 97 -34.70 -23.51 24.09
CA ASP A 97 -33.85 -24.48 24.74
C ASP A 97 -32.72 -24.84 23.76
N ASP A 98 -31.47 -24.53 24.13
CA ASP A 98 -30.26 -24.93 23.39
C ASP A 98 -30.04 -26.45 23.54
N SER A 99 -30.98 -27.25 23.01
CA SER A 99 -30.73 -28.66 22.69
C SER A 99 -30.45 -28.73 21.19
N ASP A 100 -29.16 -28.63 20.85
CA ASP A 100 -28.62 -28.90 19.52
C ASP A 100 -29.05 -30.30 19.06
N GLU A 101 -29.82 -30.40 17.99
CA GLU A 101 -29.72 -31.50 17.01
C GLU A 101 -30.55 -31.22 15.73
N GLU A 102 -29.93 -31.60 14.59
CA GLU A 102 -30.49 -31.86 13.24
C GLU A 102 -30.50 -30.77 12.15
N GLU A 103 -29.45 -30.86 11.32
CA GLU A 103 -29.42 -31.00 9.84
C GLU A 103 -30.38 -30.18 8.94
N VAL A 104 -29.80 -29.32 8.07
CA VAL A 104 -30.42 -28.97 6.77
C VAL A 104 -29.34 -28.86 5.67
N ALA A 105 -29.56 -29.57 4.57
CA ALA A 105 -28.74 -29.65 3.34
C ALA A 105 -28.75 -28.33 2.51
N PRO A 106 -27.80 -28.11 1.57
CA PRO A 106 -27.77 -26.89 0.76
C PRO A 106 -28.57 -27.04 -0.55
N GLU A 107 -29.45 -26.07 -0.83
CA GLU A 107 -30.10 -25.88 -2.13
C GLU A 107 -29.19 -25.11 -3.12
N GLU A 108 -29.14 -25.58 -4.38
CA GLU A 108 -28.58 -24.86 -5.53
C GLU A 108 -29.58 -23.79 -6.01
N SER A 109 -29.15 -22.53 -6.18
CA SER A 109 -29.94 -21.52 -6.89
C SER A 109 -29.32 -21.19 -8.25
N GLU A 110 -30.06 -21.52 -9.31
CA GLU A 110 -29.80 -21.14 -10.68
C GLU A 110 -29.93 -19.62 -10.92
N ASN A 111 -29.26 -19.20 -11.98
CA ASN A 111 -28.95 -17.83 -12.38
C ASN A 111 -30.01 -17.30 -13.37
N GLU A 112 -30.93 -16.45 -12.92
CA GLU A 112 -31.81 -15.66 -13.79
C GLU A 112 -31.91 -14.21 -13.30
N GLY A 113 -31.51 -13.25 -14.14
CA GLY A 113 -31.78 -11.83 -13.88
C GLY A 113 -30.83 -10.81 -14.48
N GLN A 114 -30.60 -10.80 -15.80
CA GLN A 114 -29.93 -9.68 -16.46
C GLN A 114 -30.60 -9.34 -17.80
N GLN A 115 -31.87 -8.96 -17.76
CA GLN A 115 -32.59 -8.43 -18.93
C GLN A 115 -33.56 -7.31 -18.52
N THR A 116 -33.09 -6.25 -17.84
CA THR A 116 -33.81 -4.97 -17.83
C THR A 116 -32.82 -3.82 -17.68
N ASN A 117 -33.05 -2.73 -18.44
CA ASN A 117 -32.34 -1.44 -18.46
C ASN A 117 -31.22 -1.26 -19.50
N LEU A 118 -31.55 -1.35 -20.80
CA LEU A 118 -30.76 -0.71 -21.86
C LEU A 118 -31.36 0.65 -22.20
N ILE A 119 -30.56 1.72 -22.05
CA ILE A 119 -30.92 3.09 -22.39
C ILE A 119 -30.39 3.38 -23.80
N PRO A 120 -31.24 3.70 -24.79
CA PRO A 120 -30.81 3.97 -26.16
C PRO A 120 -29.72 5.06 -26.20
N GLY A 121 -28.52 4.69 -26.67
CA GLY A 121 -27.36 5.59 -26.74
C GLY A 121 -26.31 5.42 -25.64
N MET A 122 -26.54 4.55 -24.65
CA MET A 122 -25.58 4.13 -23.62
C MET A 122 -25.27 2.62 -23.67
N ASP A 123 -25.57 1.98 -24.80
CA ASP A 123 -25.43 0.55 -25.01
C ASP A 123 -23.94 0.16 -25.09
N PHE A 124 -23.40 -0.40 -24.00
CA PHE A 124 -22.02 -0.85 -23.95
C PHE A 124 -21.93 -2.37 -24.16
N ASP A 125 -21.79 -2.79 -25.42
CA ASP A 125 -21.58 -4.20 -25.75
C ASP A 125 -20.14 -4.63 -25.41
N ILE A 126 -19.99 -5.35 -24.31
CA ILE A 126 -18.71 -5.86 -23.81
C ILE A 126 -18.06 -6.83 -24.82
N ASN A 127 -18.85 -7.47 -25.69
CA ASN A 127 -18.34 -8.42 -26.68
C ASN A 127 -17.77 -7.74 -27.94
N ALA A 128 -18.15 -6.50 -28.24
CA ALA A 128 -17.64 -5.76 -29.41
C ALA A 128 -16.15 -5.42 -29.32
N LYS A 129 -15.60 -5.24 -28.09
CA LYS A 129 -14.17 -4.96 -27.89
C LYS A 129 -13.26 -6.16 -28.12
N ARG A 130 -13.78 -7.39 -28.05
CA ARG A 130 -12.97 -8.61 -28.25
C ARG A 130 -12.60 -8.84 -29.71
N LYS A 131 -13.38 -8.34 -30.68
CA LYS A 131 -13.11 -8.52 -32.12
C LYS A 131 -12.12 -7.51 -32.72
N ARG A 132 -11.80 -6.39 -32.05
CA ARG A 132 -10.98 -5.30 -32.63
C ARG A 132 -9.48 -5.36 -32.27
N LYS A 133 -9.02 -6.40 -31.58
CA LYS A 133 -7.61 -6.57 -31.16
C LYS A 133 -6.89 -7.77 -31.79
N ALA A 134 -7.38 -8.26 -32.93
CA ALA A 134 -6.65 -9.22 -33.75
C ALA A 134 -6.12 -8.48 -34.98
N GLY A 135 -4.91 -7.90 -34.87
CA GLY A 135 -4.25 -7.25 -35.99
C GLY A 135 -2.96 -6.55 -35.60
N THR A 136 -1.84 -7.12 -36.06
CA THR A 136 -0.48 -6.57 -36.18
C THR A 136 0.50 -6.82 -35.02
N ASP A 137 1.30 -7.87 -35.22
CA ASP A 137 2.67 -8.19 -34.81
C ASP A 137 3.45 -7.23 -33.90
N ASP A 138 3.84 -7.75 -32.72
CA ASP A 138 5.22 -7.69 -32.18
C ASP A 138 5.30 -8.39 -30.79
N GLU A 139 4.94 -9.68 -30.67
CA GLU A 139 5.21 -10.47 -29.44
C GLU A 139 5.45 -11.97 -29.76
N GLU A 140 6.32 -12.29 -30.71
CA GLU A 140 6.89 -13.64 -30.82
C GLU A 140 7.97 -13.85 -29.74
N GLU A 141 7.57 -14.02 -28.47
CA GLU A 141 8.35 -14.79 -27.47
C GLU A 141 7.63 -14.99 -26.11
N GLU A 142 6.45 -14.40 -25.87
CA GLU A 142 5.72 -14.55 -24.59
C GLU A 142 4.50 -15.51 -24.68
N GLY A 143 4.18 -16.04 -25.86
CA GLY A 143 3.01 -16.90 -26.10
C GLY A 143 3.04 -18.29 -25.45
N SER A 144 4.22 -18.84 -25.13
CA SER A 144 4.32 -20.21 -24.58
C SER A 144 4.19 -20.31 -23.05
N ARG A 145 4.08 -19.17 -22.34
CA ARG A 145 4.03 -19.16 -20.87
C ARG A 145 2.64 -18.99 -20.26
N TRP A 146 1.65 -18.54 -21.01
CA TRP A 146 0.30 -18.36 -20.47
C TRP A 146 -0.44 -19.67 -20.20
N ASN A 147 -0.11 -20.75 -20.92
CA ASN A 147 -0.68 -22.07 -20.63
C ASN A 147 -0.01 -22.79 -19.44
N GLN A 148 0.93 -22.15 -18.72
CA GLN A 148 1.52 -22.68 -17.49
C GLN A 148 0.91 -22.10 -16.21
N THR A 149 -0.05 -21.17 -16.30
CA THR A 149 -0.68 -20.59 -15.10
C THR A 149 -1.77 -21.47 -14.49
N GLN A 150 -2.15 -22.56 -15.17
CA GLN A 150 -2.89 -23.68 -14.59
C GLN A 150 -1.98 -24.89 -14.36
N ARG A 151 -0.74 -24.66 -13.94
CA ARG A 151 -0.01 -25.70 -13.21
C ARG A 151 -0.69 -25.82 -11.86
N ASP A 152 -1.34 -26.95 -11.60
CA ASP A 152 -1.86 -27.29 -10.29
C ASP A 152 -0.80 -26.99 -9.24
N ILE A 153 -1.12 -26.08 -8.32
CA ILE A 153 -0.19 -25.68 -7.26
C ILE A 153 -0.19 -26.81 -6.24
N LYS A 154 0.65 -27.82 -6.47
CA LYS A 154 0.70 -29.04 -5.64
C LYS A 154 1.39 -28.82 -4.29
N SER A 155 2.07 -27.70 -4.09
CA SER A 155 2.88 -27.43 -2.89
C SER A 155 2.73 -26.00 -2.35
N LYS A 156 2.62 -25.87 -1.03
CA LYS A 156 2.60 -24.58 -0.30
C LYS A 156 3.80 -23.69 -0.64
N LYS A 157 4.97 -24.27 -0.92
CA LYS A 157 6.19 -23.54 -1.32
C LYS A 157 6.03 -22.89 -2.69
N GLU A 158 5.33 -23.54 -3.61
CA GLU A 158 5.09 -23.01 -4.96
C GLU A 158 4.04 -21.89 -4.93
N LEU A 159 3.01 -22.02 -4.08
CA LEU A 159 2.06 -20.94 -3.83
C LEU A 159 2.75 -19.68 -3.30
N ASP A 160 3.62 -19.84 -2.30
CA ASP A 160 4.37 -18.72 -1.71
C ASP A 160 5.33 -18.08 -2.74
N LYS A 161 6.00 -18.88 -3.57
CA LYS A 161 6.83 -18.38 -4.68
C LYS A 161 6.00 -17.64 -5.74
N LEU A 162 4.81 -18.12 -6.06
CA LEU A 162 3.88 -17.47 -6.99
C LEU A 162 3.39 -16.14 -6.42
N MET A 163 3.02 -16.11 -5.13
CA MET A 163 2.60 -14.89 -4.43
C MET A 163 3.75 -13.88 -4.39
N LYS A 164 4.96 -14.30 -4.00
CA LYS A 164 6.16 -13.45 -4.01
C LYS A 164 6.50 -12.90 -5.38
N THR A 165 6.40 -13.70 -6.45
CA THR A 165 6.68 -13.22 -7.80
C THR A 165 5.60 -12.25 -8.30
N LYS A 166 4.31 -12.51 -8.03
CA LYS A 166 3.21 -11.61 -8.36
C LYS A 166 3.31 -10.28 -7.60
N THR A 167 3.56 -10.32 -6.29
CA THR A 167 3.74 -9.10 -5.48
C THR A 167 4.97 -8.31 -5.92
N LEU A 168 6.10 -8.97 -6.18
CA LEU A 168 7.31 -8.31 -6.67
C LEU A 168 7.12 -7.70 -8.07
N LYS A 169 6.37 -8.35 -8.97
CA LYS A 169 6.00 -7.78 -10.28
C LYS A 169 5.13 -6.53 -10.13
N LYS A 170 4.13 -6.55 -9.22
CA LYS A 170 3.30 -5.37 -8.91
C LYS A 170 4.14 -4.25 -8.29
N MET A 171 5.01 -4.57 -7.33
CA MET A 171 5.93 -3.61 -6.70
C MET A 171 6.89 -2.98 -7.71
N LYS A 172 7.45 -3.77 -8.64
CA LYS A 172 8.34 -3.26 -9.71
C LYS A 172 7.64 -2.26 -10.64
N LYS A 173 6.33 -2.43 -10.86
CA LYS A 173 5.54 -1.50 -11.68
C LYS A 173 5.17 -0.20 -10.93
N SER A 174 5.27 -0.18 -9.60
CA SER A 174 4.93 0.98 -8.76
C SER A 174 5.78 2.21 -9.07
N LYS A 175 5.18 3.40 -8.92
CA LYS A 175 5.83 4.69 -9.18
C LYS A 175 7.04 4.91 -8.25
N LEU A 176 6.94 4.51 -6.99
CA LEU A 176 8.02 4.61 -6.00
C LEU A 176 9.22 3.75 -6.38
N PHE A 177 8.99 2.50 -6.79
CA PHE A 177 10.07 1.61 -7.22
C PHE A 177 10.77 2.14 -8.47
N LYS A 178 10.00 2.58 -9.49
CA LYS A 178 10.57 3.21 -10.70
C LYS A 178 11.36 4.48 -10.38
N MET A 179 10.90 5.28 -9.41
CA MET A 179 11.61 6.49 -8.99
C MET A 179 12.94 6.15 -8.32
N LYS A 180 12.95 5.18 -7.39
CA LYS A 180 14.18 4.69 -6.74
C LYS A 180 15.15 4.11 -7.78
N GLU A 181 14.68 3.28 -8.69
CA GLU A 181 15.50 2.69 -9.75
C GLU A 181 16.16 3.77 -10.63
N ARG A 182 15.42 4.83 -11.00
CA ARG A 182 15.97 5.97 -11.74
C ARG A 182 17.05 6.71 -10.94
N MET A 183 16.87 6.87 -9.63
CA MET A 183 17.85 7.50 -8.75
C MET A 183 19.12 6.66 -8.63
N ASP A 184 18.97 5.35 -8.43
CA ASP A 184 20.09 4.40 -8.34
C ASP A 184 20.86 4.33 -9.66
N LYS A 185 20.16 4.31 -10.81
CA LYS A 185 20.79 4.41 -12.14
C LYS A 185 21.63 5.68 -12.29
N LYS A 186 21.11 6.84 -11.87
CA LYS A 186 21.85 8.12 -11.89
C LYS A 186 23.04 8.10 -10.94
N ALA A 187 22.90 7.52 -9.75
CA ALA A 187 23.98 7.40 -8.78
C ALA A 187 25.11 6.48 -9.28
N ASN A 188 24.74 5.33 -9.86
CA ASN A 188 25.67 4.39 -10.48
C ASN A 188 26.39 5.02 -11.67
N LEU A 189 25.68 5.73 -12.55
CA LEU A 189 26.31 6.46 -13.66
C LEU A 189 27.36 7.45 -13.12
N LYS A 190 27.00 8.27 -12.12
CA LYS A 190 27.94 9.21 -11.50
C LYS A 190 29.14 8.50 -10.87
N LYS A 191 28.93 7.35 -10.22
CA LYS A 191 30.01 6.53 -9.65
C LYS A 191 30.94 6.02 -10.75
N THR A 192 30.41 5.44 -11.83
CA THR A 192 31.23 4.96 -12.95
C THR A 192 32.05 6.08 -13.61
N ILE A 193 31.48 7.28 -13.76
CA ILE A 193 32.18 8.44 -14.30
C ILE A 193 33.30 8.89 -13.35
N ARG A 194 33.04 8.97 -12.04
CA ARG A 194 34.07 9.31 -11.04
C ARG A 194 35.20 8.30 -11.05
N ASP A 195 34.88 7.01 -11.05
CA ASP A 195 35.86 5.93 -11.06
C ASP A 195 36.69 5.95 -12.35
N ARG A 196 36.06 6.22 -13.50
CA ARG A 196 36.77 6.44 -14.78
C ARG A 196 37.71 7.63 -14.70
N ASN A 197 37.25 8.77 -14.18
CA ASN A 197 38.07 9.98 -14.06
C ASN A 197 39.23 9.79 -13.08
N ASN A 198 39.02 9.09 -11.97
CA ASN A 198 40.07 8.73 -11.02
C ASN A 198 41.10 7.79 -11.65
N THR A 199 40.64 6.81 -12.44
CA THR A 199 41.51 5.89 -13.19
C THR A 199 42.38 6.64 -14.19
N ILE A 200 41.81 7.59 -14.96
CA ILE A 200 42.56 8.41 -15.91
C ILE A 200 43.54 9.33 -15.17
N LYS A 201 43.18 9.86 -14.00
CA LYS A 201 44.06 10.72 -13.21
C LYS A 201 45.29 9.98 -12.69
N ASN A 202 45.17 8.70 -12.37
CA ASN A 202 46.25 7.89 -11.79
C ASN A 202 47.25 7.34 -12.81
N VAL A 203 47.09 7.66 -14.11
CA VAL A 203 47.96 7.20 -15.20
C VAL A 203 48.81 8.38 -15.72
N PRO A 204 50.08 8.14 -16.14
CA PRO A 204 50.94 9.18 -16.71
C PRO A 204 50.30 9.97 -17.86
N LYS A 205 50.64 11.26 -17.97
CA LYS A 205 49.98 12.25 -18.86
C LYS A 205 49.88 11.78 -20.32
N HIS A 206 50.91 11.12 -20.84
CA HIS A 206 50.98 10.64 -22.23
C HIS A 206 50.07 9.40 -22.50
N HIS A 207 49.72 8.64 -21.47
CA HIS A 207 48.77 7.52 -21.58
C HIS A 207 47.32 7.97 -21.34
N ARG A 208 47.08 9.16 -20.76
CA ARG A 208 45.72 9.68 -20.51
C ARG A 208 44.89 9.87 -21.77
N THR A 209 45.50 10.41 -22.83
CA THR A 209 44.83 10.64 -24.13
C THR A 209 44.41 9.33 -24.76
N LYS A 210 45.28 8.31 -24.69
CA LYS A 210 45.02 6.94 -25.15
C LYS A 210 43.86 6.28 -24.36
N LEU A 211 43.79 6.43 -23.03
CA LEU A 211 42.65 5.90 -22.24
C LEU A 211 41.35 6.70 -22.41
N LYS A 212 41.43 8.00 -22.70
CA LYS A 212 40.24 8.87 -22.84
C LYS A 212 39.58 8.72 -24.21
N HIS A 213 40.38 8.61 -25.26
CA HIS A 213 39.95 8.65 -26.67
C HIS A 213 40.30 7.38 -27.48
N GLY A 214 41.00 6.41 -26.90
CA GLY A 214 41.43 5.20 -27.62
C GLY A 214 40.26 4.29 -28.01
N LYS A 215 40.24 3.87 -29.28
CA LYS A 215 39.32 2.84 -29.80
C LYS A 215 39.64 1.49 -29.14
N ALA A 216 38.60 0.81 -28.64
CA ALA A 216 38.72 -0.55 -28.12
C ALA A 216 39.32 -1.43 -29.21
N GLN A 217 40.49 -2.02 -28.95
CA GLN A 217 41.02 -3.02 -29.86
C GLN A 217 40.25 -4.32 -29.65
N ILE A 218 40.05 -5.06 -30.74
CA ILE A 218 39.40 -6.36 -30.73
C ILE A 218 40.19 -7.25 -29.75
N GLY A 219 39.52 -7.77 -28.72
CA GLY A 219 40.14 -8.60 -27.67
C GLY A 219 40.68 -7.84 -26.45
N ASN A 220 40.87 -6.52 -26.51
CA ASN A 220 41.31 -5.72 -25.37
C ASN A 220 40.43 -4.47 -25.19
N PRO A 221 39.48 -4.46 -24.24
CA PRO A 221 38.68 -3.27 -24.01
C PRO A 221 39.61 -2.12 -23.58
N THR A 222 39.66 -1.03 -24.35
CA THR A 222 40.40 0.21 -23.98
C THR A 222 39.91 0.87 -22.69
N ARG A 223 38.85 0.33 -22.10
CA ARG A 223 38.41 0.64 -20.75
C ARG A 223 39.22 -0.23 -19.79
N TYR A 224 40.22 0.36 -19.15
CA TYR A 224 40.79 -0.18 -17.93
C TYR A 224 39.66 -0.42 -16.90
N ARG A 225 39.12 -1.64 -16.86
CA ARG A 225 38.07 -2.09 -15.94
C ARG A 225 38.73 -2.39 -14.60
N LYS A 226 39.15 -1.35 -13.87
CA LYS A 226 39.62 -1.53 -12.49
C LYS A 226 38.53 -2.07 -11.55
N GLY A 227 37.27 -2.09 -11.99
CA GLY A 227 36.14 -2.67 -11.26
C GLY A 227 36.00 -4.20 -11.34
N ARG A 228 36.92 -4.91 -12.01
CA ARG A 228 37.03 -6.39 -11.93
C ARG A 228 38.39 -6.85 -11.40
N MET A 229 39.20 -5.93 -10.88
CA MET A 229 40.38 -6.30 -10.10
C MET A 229 39.91 -6.39 -8.65
N ILE A 230 39.83 -7.62 -8.16
CA ILE A 230 39.67 -8.00 -6.76
C ILE A 230 40.40 -6.95 -5.90
N ASP A 231 39.71 -6.31 -4.95
CA ASP A 231 40.33 -5.37 -4.01
C ASP A 231 41.63 -6.01 -3.47
N LYS A 232 42.74 -5.26 -3.43
CA LYS A 232 43.99 -5.79 -2.85
C LYS A 232 43.77 -6.34 -1.42
N LYS A 233 42.75 -5.82 -0.73
CA LYS A 233 42.26 -6.31 0.57
C LYS A 233 41.60 -7.69 0.50
N SER A 234 40.85 -8.02 -0.55
CA SER A 234 40.26 -9.36 -0.74
C SER A 234 41.25 -10.36 -1.34
N LEU A 235 42.25 -9.91 -2.10
CA LEU A 235 43.39 -10.73 -2.52
C LEU A 235 44.27 -11.14 -1.32
N ARG A 236 44.58 -10.21 -0.42
CA ARG A 236 45.28 -10.51 0.84
C ARG A 236 44.53 -11.49 1.73
N ARG A 237 43.19 -11.41 1.77
CA ARG A 237 42.35 -12.36 2.52
C ARG A 237 42.30 -13.75 1.90
N LYS A 238 42.48 -13.88 0.58
CA LYS A 238 42.56 -15.18 -0.09
C LYS A 238 43.93 -15.84 0.07
N HIS A 239 45.01 -15.08 0.02
CA HIS A 239 46.37 -15.61 0.20
C HIS A 239 46.79 -15.84 1.66
N GLY A 240 46.00 -15.37 2.64
CA GLY A 240 46.22 -15.64 4.07
C GLY A 240 45.25 -16.68 4.64
N ALA A 241 44.60 -17.46 3.77
CA ALA A 241 43.66 -18.52 4.15
C ALA A 241 44.09 -19.91 3.66
N ASP A 242 45.33 -20.03 3.15
CA ASP A 242 46.06 -21.29 2.98
C ASP A 242 47.15 -21.35 4.05
#